data_AF-A0A9K3DB57-F1
#
_entry.id   AF-A0A9K3DB57-F1
#
_cell.length_a   1.000
_cell.length_b   1.000
_cell.length_c   1.000
_cell.angle_alpha   90.00
_cell.angle_beta   90.00
_cell.angle_gamma   90.00
#
_symmetry.space_group_name_H-M   'P 1'
#
loop_
_entity.id
_entity.type
_entity.pdbx_description
1 polymer ?
#
loop_
_entity_poly.entity_id
_entity_poly.type
_entity_poly.pdbx_seq_one_letter_code
_entity_poly.pdbx_strand_id
1 'polypeptide(L)'
;FSDCFNTLPLAAIIDDKIFCTHGGLSPNFKNPQQIMKYMRPMDIPDAGLLCDLLWSDPEPGLKGWTDNDRGVSYMFGSDVVMKFLRENDLNLICRAHQVVEDGYEFFANRHLVTIFSAPNYCGIHPNA
;
A
#
# COMPACT_ATOMS: atom_id res chain seq x y z
N PHE A 1 6.13 -23.62 -1.28
CA PHE A 1 6.13 -22.19 -1.67
C PHE A 1 5.39 -21.33 -0.67
N SER A 2 4.17 -21.70 -0.23
CA SER A 2 3.42 -20.94 0.78
C SER A 2 4.21 -20.68 2.06
N ASP A 3 4.89 -21.69 2.61
CA ASP A 3 5.74 -21.52 3.80
C ASP A 3 6.83 -20.44 3.61
N CYS A 4 7.37 -20.30 2.40
CA CYS A 4 8.33 -19.25 2.07
C CYS A 4 7.66 -17.88 2.04
N PHE A 5 6.50 -17.75 1.39
CA PHE A 5 5.74 -16.49 1.35
C PHE A 5 5.34 -16.00 2.74
N ASN A 6 5.00 -16.91 3.64
CA ASN A 6 4.66 -16.58 5.03
C ASN A 6 5.83 -15.99 5.83
N THR A 7 7.06 -16.03 5.29
CA THR A 7 8.25 -15.40 5.89
C THR A 7 8.61 -14.03 5.31
N LEU A 8 7.93 -13.59 4.26
CA LEU A 8 8.26 -12.33 3.58
C LEU A 8 8.07 -11.11 4.51
N PRO A 9 8.91 -10.07 4.37
CA PRO A 9 8.64 -8.79 5.01
C PRO A 9 7.40 -8.14 4.37
N LEU A 10 6.66 -7.35 5.17
CA LEU A 10 5.43 -6.70 4.72
C LEU A 10 5.65 -5.27 4.19
N ALA A 11 6.70 -4.60 4.68
CA ALA A 11 7.02 -3.23 4.32
C ALA A 11 8.53 -2.96 4.46
N ALA A 12 8.98 -1.85 3.90
CA ALA A 12 10.33 -1.34 4.05
C ALA A 12 10.31 0.17 4.28
N ILE A 13 11.38 0.69 4.89
CA ILE A 13 11.66 2.12 4.96
C ILE A 13 13.01 2.37 4.30
N ILE A 14 13.07 3.32 3.38
CA ILE A 14 14.29 3.74 2.68
C ILE A 14 14.69 5.11 3.20
N ASP A 15 15.94 5.20 3.68
CA ASP A 15 16.58 6.43 4.15
C ASP A 15 15.75 7.22 5.17
N ASP A 16 14.97 6.50 6.01
CA ASP A 16 14.05 7.08 7.00
C ASP A 16 13.01 8.07 6.43
N LYS A 17 12.77 8.04 5.11
CA LYS A 17 11.93 9.03 4.42
C LYS A 17 10.89 8.42 3.47
N ILE A 18 11.10 7.21 2.96
CA ILE A 18 10.17 6.56 2.03
C ILE A 18 9.62 5.28 2.66
N PHE A 19 8.31 5.20 2.85
CA PHE A 19 7.64 3.98 3.28
C PHE A 19 7.17 3.18 2.07
N CYS A 20 7.57 1.91 2.01
CA CYS A 20 7.24 1.00 0.92
C CYS A 20 6.34 -0.13 1.40
N THR A 21 5.24 -0.39 0.70
CA THR A 21 4.34 -1.54 0.94
C THR A 21 3.70 -1.98 -0.37
N HIS A 22 3.08 -3.16 -0.44
CA HIS A 22 2.42 -3.60 -1.68
C HIS A 22 1.07 -2.88 -1.88
N GLY A 23 0.20 -3.02 -0.88
CA GLY A 23 -1.12 -2.41 -0.76
C GLY A 23 -1.01 -0.93 -0.43
N GLY A 24 -1.43 -0.53 0.76
CA GLY A 24 -1.37 0.88 1.14
C GLY A 24 -1.40 1.04 2.64
N LEU A 25 -2.30 1.91 3.12
CA LEU A 25 -2.43 2.22 4.54
C LEU A 25 -3.63 1.47 5.15
N SER A 26 -3.66 1.39 6.48
CA SER A 26 -4.81 0.88 7.24
C SER A 26 -5.40 1.97 8.14
N PRO A 27 -6.72 1.98 8.40
CA PRO A 27 -7.32 2.80 9.45
C PRO A 27 -6.68 2.55 10.84
N ASN A 28 -6.10 1.37 11.04
CA ASN A 28 -5.45 0.95 12.28
C ASN A 28 -3.92 1.12 12.26
N PHE A 29 -3.36 1.71 11.20
CA PHE A 29 -1.93 1.94 11.04
C PHE A 29 -1.54 3.37 11.42
N LYS A 30 -0.94 3.52 12.61
CA LYS A 30 -0.47 4.80 13.15
C LYS A 30 1.00 5.02 12.86
N ASN A 31 1.82 3.97 12.98
CA ASN A 31 3.25 4.06 12.69
C ASN A 31 3.85 2.73 12.18
N PRO A 32 4.94 2.78 11.39
CA PRO A 32 5.60 1.59 10.84
C PRO A 32 6.06 0.57 11.89
N GLN A 33 6.38 1.00 13.11
CA GLN A 33 6.84 0.09 14.17
C GLN A 33 5.77 -0.91 14.60
N GLN A 34 4.48 -0.65 14.32
CA GLN A 34 3.41 -1.64 14.55
C GLN A 34 3.63 -2.95 13.79
N ILE A 35 4.28 -2.91 12.62
CA ILE A 35 4.53 -4.11 11.79
C ILE A 35 5.51 -5.06 12.50
N MET A 36 6.42 -4.53 13.32
CA MET A 36 7.43 -5.32 14.02
C MET A 36 6.84 -6.27 15.09
N LYS A 37 5.57 -6.07 15.46
CA LYS A 37 4.88 -6.92 16.45
C LYS A 37 4.46 -8.29 15.88
N TYR A 38 4.43 -8.43 14.56
CA TYR A 38 4.00 -9.64 13.90
C TYR A 38 5.17 -10.62 13.73
N MET A 39 5.04 -11.79 14.34
CA MET A 39 6.03 -12.86 14.20
C MET A 39 5.78 -13.64 12.92
N ARG A 40 6.86 -13.92 12.20
CA ARG A 40 6.87 -14.76 10.99
C ARG A 40 7.41 -16.15 11.33
N PRO A 41 6.97 -17.23 10.66
CA PRO A 41 6.03 -17.25 9.55
C PRO A 41 4.59 -16.95 9.98
N MET A 42 3.81 -16.33 9.10
CA MET A 42 2.39 -16.10 9.35
C MET A 42 1.56 -16.02 8.08
N ASP A 43 0.29 -16.40 8.19
CA ASP A 43 -0.72 -16.17 7.16
C ASP A 43 -1.26 -14.74 7.23
N ILE A 44 -1.77 -14.25 6.09
CA ILE A 44 -2.46 -12.97 6.03
C ILE A 44 -3.92 -13.17 6.48
N PRO A 45 -4.39 -12.46 7.52
CA PRO A 45 -5.79 -12.54 7.95
C PRO A 45 -6.73 -11.90 6.92
N ASP A 46 -8.00 -12.26 6.95
CA ASP A 46 -9.03 -11.70 6.05
C ASP A 46 -9.30 -10.20 6.30
N ALA A 47 -8.92 -9.68 7.46
CA ALA A 47 -9.11 -8.28 7.84
C ALA A 47 -8.02 -7.77 8.78
N GLY A 48 -7.93 -6.44 8.91
CA GLY A 48 -7.03 -5.75 9.81
C GLY A 48 -5.70 -5.35 9.17
N LEU A 49 -4.78 -4.85 9.99
CA LEU A 49 -3.59 -4.12 9.54
C LEU A 49 -2.80 -4.83 8.42
N LEU A 50 -2.58 -6.13 8.53
CA LEU A 50 -1.78 -6.85 7.54
C LEU A 50 -2.51 -7.09 6.22
N CYS A 51 -3.82 -7.33 6.30
CA CYS A 51 -4.67 -7.37 5.10
C CYS A 51 -4.60 -6.01 4.39
N ASP A 52 -4.78 -4.93 5.14
CA ASP A 52 -4.82 -3.58 4.59
C ASP A 52 -3.49 -3.15 3.95
N LEU A 53 -2.36 -3.45 4.58
CA LEU A 53 -1.03 -3.19 4.00
C LEU A 53 -0.82 -3.86 2.64
N LEU A 54 -1.57 -4.92 2.32
CA LEU A 54 -1.48 -5.67 1.07
C LEU A 54 -2.62 -5.38 0.08
N TRP A 55 -3.78 -4.92 0.55
CA TRP A 55 -5.02 -4.85 -0.26
C TRP A 55 -5.70 -3.48 -0.33
N SER A 56 -5.29 -2.50 0.48
CA SER A 56 -5.91 -1.17 0.39
C SER A 56 -5.45 -0.38 -0.84
N ASP A 57 -6.28 0.54 -1.34
CA ASP A 57 -6.00 1.38 -2.51
C ASP A 57 -6.21 2.88 -2.26
N PRO A 58 -5.38 3.77 -2.85
CA PRO A 58 -5.68 5.20 -2.91
C PRO A 58 -6.85 5.47 -3.87
N GLU A 59 -7.74 6.38 -3.52
CA GLU A 59 -8.90 6.77 -4.35
C GLU A 59 -8.95 8.31 -4.57
N PRO A 60 -8.90 8.79 -5.82
CA PRO A 60 -9.06 10.20 -6.15
C PRO A 60 -10.40 10.80 -5.71
N GLY A 61 -10.38 11.99 -5.12
CA GLY A 61 -11.60 12.67 -4.67
C GLY A 61 -12.21 12.14 -3.37
N LEU A 62 -11.76 10.97 -2.87
CA LEU A 62 -12.13 10.47 -1.56
C LEU A 62 -11.47 11.31 -0.45
N LYS A 63 -12.22 11.52 0.63
CA LYS A 63 -11.72 12.04 1.91
C LYS A 63 -11.89 10.99 2.99
N GLY A 64 -10.82 10.65 3.70
CA GLY A 64 -10.83 9.61 4.72
C GLY A 64 -10.80 8.21 4.10
N TRP A 65 -11.72 7.35 4.55
CA TRP A 65 -11.76 5.91 4.21
C TRP A 65 -13.14 5.50 3.70
N THR A 66 -13.18 4.50 2.82
CA THR A 66 -14.40 3.78 2.42
C THR A 66 -14.06 2.31 2.16
N ASP A 67 -15.07 1.44 2.09
CA ASP A 67 -14.87 0.04 1.71
C ASP A 67 -14.31 -0.06 0.29
N ASN A 68 -13.41 -1.03 0.05
CA ASN A 68 -12.80 -1.22 -1.27
C ASN A 68 -13.71 -2.00 -2.22
N ASP A 69 -13.80 -1.55 -3.48
CA ASP A 69 -14.55 -2.23 -4.55
C ASP A 69 -14.01 -3.64 -4.87
N ARG A 70 -12.79 -3.96 -4.41
CA ARG A 70 -12.23 -5.33 -4.45
C ARG A 70 -12.95 -6.31 -3.51
N GLY A 71 -13.80 -5.83 -2.61
CA GLY A 71 -14.45 -6.65 -1.59
C GLY A 71 -13.55 -7.03 -0.41
N VAL A 72 -12.37 -6.43 -0.30
CA VAL A 72 -11.39 -6.65 0.78
C VAL A 72 -10.67 -5.36 1.11
N SER A 73 -10.45 -5.09 2.40
CA SER A 73 -9.81 -3.86 2.90
C SER A 73 -10.57 -2.57 2.50
N TYR A 74 -9.85 -1.45 2.41
CA TYR A 74 -10.37 -0.10 2.29
C TYR A 74 -9.73 0.66 1.13
N MET A 75 -10.47 1.64 0.61
CA MET A 75 -9.91 2.73 -0.15
C MET A 75 -9.62 3.95 0.75
N PHE A 76 -8.62 4.75 0.40
CA PHE A 76 -8.21 5.91 1.20
C PHE A 76 -7.90 7.17 0.40
N GLY A 77 -8.24 8.32 0.98
CA GLY A 77 -8.07 9.63 0.39
C GLY A 77 -6.66 10.21 0.54
N SER A 78 -6.41 11.31 -0.18
CA SER A 78 -5.13 12.03 -0.11
C SER A 78 -4.86 12.61 1.29
N ASP A 79 -5.90 12.95 2.04
CA ASP A 79 -5.78 13.43 3.42
C ASP A 79 -5.21 12.37 4.36
N VAL A 80 -5.52 11.09 4.14
CA VAL A 80 -4.97 9.96 4.90
C VAL A 80 -3.47 9.84 4.64
N VAL A 81 -3.04 9.92 3.38
CA VAL A 81 -1.62 9.89 3.00
C VAL A 81 -0.85 11.03 3.67
N MET A 82 -1.36 12.26 3.54
CA MET A 82 -0.70 13.44 4.08
C MET A 82 -0.63 13.43 5.61
N LYS A 83 -1.64 12.86 6.27
CA LYS A 83 -1.64 12.69 7.72
C LYS A 83 -0.59 11.67 8.15
N PHE A 84 -0.60 10.48 7.55
CA PHE A 84 0.32 9.41 7.90
C PHE A 84 1.79 9.82 7.75
N LEU A 85 2.13 10.46 6.62
CA LEU A 85 3.50 10.93 6.36
C LEU A 85 3.96 11.96 7.39
N ARG A 86 3.09 12.93 7.72
CA ARG A 86 3.38 13.97 8.71
C ARG A 86 3.57 13.39 10.12
N GLU A 87 2.73 12.46 10.52
CA GLU A 87 2.80 11.84 11.86
C GLU A 87 4.03 10.95 12.04
N ASN A 88 4.65 10.51 10.95
CA ASN A 88 5.79 9.58 10.95
C ASN A 88 7.09 10.19 10.40
N ASP A 89 7.13 11.50 10.15
CA ASP A 89 8.28 12.21 9.56
C ASP A 89 8.80 11.60 8.24
N LEU A 90 7.87 11.15 7.40
CA LEU A 90 8.13 10.57 6.08
C LEU A 90 7.77 11.56 4.96
N ASN A 91 8.33 11.35 3.76
CA ASN A 91 8.07 12.19 2.59
C ASN A 91 7.24 11.50 1.50
N LEU A 92 7.35 10.18 1.38
CA LEU A 92 6.75 9.45 0.26
C LEU A 92 6.27 8.07 0.69
N ILE A 93 5.12 7.67 0.16
CA ILE A 93 4.68 6.27 0.13
C ILE A 93 4.96 5.72 -1.27
N CYS A 94 5.66 4.59 -1.36
CA CYS A 94 5.86 3.84 -2.59
C CYS A 94 5.07 2.53 -2.52
N ARG A 95 4.18 2.30 -3.49
CA ARG A 95 3.31 1.12 -3.50
C ARG A 95 3.10 0.52 -4.89
N ALA A 96 2.38 -0.60 -4.99
CA ALA A 96 2.12 -1.30 -6.26
C ALA A 96 0.62 -1.61 -6.45
N HIS A 97 0.24 -2.89 -6.60
CA HIS A 97 -1.13 -3.44 -6.57
C HIS A 97 -2.14 -3.01 -7.66
N GLN A 98 -2.09 -1.75 -8.13
CA GLN A 98 -2.93 -1.24 -9.21
C GLN A 98 -2.14 -1.18 -10.51
N VAL A 99 -2.74 -1.67 -11.60
CA VAL A 99 -2.23 -1.44 -12.96
C VAL A 99 -2.39 0.04 -13.27
N VAL A 100 -1.33 0.68 -13.74
CA VAL A 100 -1.29 2.09 -14.13
C VAL A 100 -0.71 2.21 -15.53
N GLU A 101 -1.18 3.18 -16.32
CA GLU A 101 -0.92 3.28 -17.76
C GLU A 101 0.58 3.36 -18.08
N ASP A 102 1.29 4.27 -17.42
CA ASP A 102 2.72 4.52 -17.67
C ASP A 102 3.67 3.65 -16.80
N GLY A 103 3.14 2.62 -16.14
CA GLY A 103 3.89 1.80 -15.18
C GLY A 103 4.21 2.51 -13.85
N TYR A 104 3.90 3.80 -13.74
CA TYR A 104 3.87 4.52 -12.47
C TYR A 104 2.80 5.63 -12.47
N GLU A 105 2.29 5.99 -11.29
CA GLU A 105 1.34 7.10 -11.13
C GLU A 105 1.52 7.78 -9.78
N PHE A 106 1.52 9.12 -9.77
CA PHE A 106 1.59 9.91 -8.54
C PHE A 106 0.20 10.26 -8.01
N PHE A 107 0.07 10.21 -6.68
CA PHE A 107 -1.12 10.59 -5.93
C PHE A 107 -0.77 11.55 -4.79
N ALA A 108 -1.78 12.20 -4.20
CA ALA A 108 -1.66 13.09 -3.03
C ALA A 108 -0.54 14.13 -3.17
N ASN A 109 -0.57 14.95 -4.24
CA ASN A 109 0.47 15.94 -4.53
C ASN A 109 1.88 15.33 -4.56
N ARG A 110 2.04 14.16 -5.20
CA ARG A 110 3.30 13.40 -5.33
C ARG A 110 3.86 12.82 -4.03
N HIS A 111 3.03 12.71 -2.99
CA HIS A 111 3.40 12.09 -1.71
C HIS A 111 3.08 10.58 -1.66
N LEU A 112 2.41 10.05 -2.68
CA LEU A 112 2.31 8.61 -2.92
C LEU A 112 2.63 8.33 -4.38
N VAL A 113 3.34 7.25 -4.66
CA VAL A 113 3.56 6.73 -6.01
C VAL A 113 3.16 5.26 -6.08
N THR A 114 2.34 4.93 -7.07
CA THR A 114 2.07 3.56 -7.49
C THR A 114 3.08 3.19 -8.56
N ILE A 115 3.72 2.02 -8.45
CA ILE A 115 4.65 1.45 -9.44
C ILE A 115 4.14 0.07 -9.83
N PHE A 116 4.00 -0.16 -11.13
CA PHE A 116 3.55 -1.42 -11.69
C PHE A 116 4.52 -1.86 -12.80
N SER A 117 5.18 -3.00 -12.61
CA SER A 117 6.31 -3.42 -13.45
C SER A 117 6.01 -4.59 -14.38
N ALA A 118 4.74 -4.92 -14.59
CA ALA A 118 4.31 -5.93 -15.56
C ALA A 118 3.71 -5.26 -16.80
N PRO A 119 4.50 -4.97 -17.85
CA PRO A 119 4.00 -4.36 -19.07
C PRO A 119 3.04 -5.29 -19.79
N ASN A 120 2.10 -4.73 -20.55
CA ASN A 120 1.06 -5.48 -21.24
C ASN A 120 0.34 -6.47 -20.30
N TYR A 121 -0.13 -5.99 -19.14
CA TYR A 121 -0.59 -6.87 -18.08
C TYR A 121 -1.68 -7.82 -18.57
N CYS A 122 -1.44 -9.12 -18.37
CA CYS A 122 -2.29 -10.23 -18.86
C CYS A 122 -2.60 -10.20 -20.37
N GLY A 123 -1.88 -9.42 -21.18
CA GLY A 123 -2.15 -9.26 -22.61
C GLY A 123 -3.40 -8.44 -22.94
N ILE A 124 -4.02 -7.78 -21.96
CA ILE A 124 -5.29 -7.06 -22.10
C ILE A 124 -5.22 -5.60 -21.68
N HIS A 125 -4.18 -5.21 -20.93
CA HIS A 125 -3.93 -3.82 -20.56
C HIS A 125 -2.75 -3.29 -21.37
N PRO A 126 -2.89 -2.22 -22.15
CA PRO A 126 -1.81 -1.66 -22.95
C PRO A 126 -0.82 -0.81 -22.11
N ASN A 127 -0.58 -1.18 -20.85
CA ASN A 127 0.31 -0.45 -19.95
C ASN A 127 1.79 -0.66 -20.30
N ALA A 128 2.59 0.36 -20.00
CA ALA A 128 4.00 0.51 -20.37
C ALA A 128 4.96 -0.42 -19.62
#